data_AF-A0A838UHX2-F1
#
_entry.id   AF-A0A838UHX2-F1
#
_cell.length_a   1.000
_cell.length_b   1.000
_cell.length_c   1.000
_cell.angle_alpha   90.00
_cell.angle_beta   90.00
_cell.angle_gamma   90.00
#
_symmetry.space_group_name_H-M   'P 1'
#
loop_
_entity.id
_entity.type
_entity.pdbx_description
1 polymer ?
#
loop_
_entity_poly.entity_id
_entity_poly.type
_entity_poly.pdbx_seq_one_letter_code
_entity_poly.pdbx_strand_id
1 'polypeptide(L)'
;MRPAPASRPADGEVVSRALGLAVLGASALAVALTIGRTRSSTTAAPPRPIAALRGAAALLGLSVFADSAMEHWRGGFRNPGMFAPVGISALLMGANLGAIRGRGRKARAADGIHGAAVALGAAGVGFHAWNILRRPGAFSWQNLFYAAPVGAPVALALAGMLGLGADHTRVTPAGRLTLADLPVGRALAALVAAGLAGTTAEVGLLHFRGNFQNRYM
;
A
#
# COMPACT_ATOMS: atom_id res chain seq x y z
N MET A 1 -23.82 -49.28 -4.67
CA MET A 1 -23.50 -47.86 -4.39
C MET A 1 -22.16 -47.81 -3.67
N ARG A 2 -21.12 -47.22 -4.29
CA ARG A 2 -19.83 -46.94 -3.60
C ARG A 2 -19.93 -45.57 -2.91
N PRO A 3 -19.48 -45.41 -1.66
CA PRO A 3 -19.44 -44.10 -1.02
C PRO A 3 -18.44 -43.19 -1.75
N ALA A 4 -18.80 -41.92 -1.93
CA ALA A 4 -17.93 -40.90 -2.51
C ALA A 4 -16.71 -40.66 -1.59
N PRO A 5 -15.50 -40.45 -2.15
CA PRO A 5 -14.33 -40.15 -1.34
C PRO A 5 -14.50 -38.79 -0.64
N ALA A 6 -14.20 -38.75 0.65
CA ALA A 6 -14.17 -37.51 1.42
C ALA A 6 -13.18 -36.52 0.76
N SER A 7 -13.68 -35.35 0.37
CA SER A 7 -12.85 -34.27 -0.16
C SER A 7 -11.83 -33.85 0.91
N ARG A 8 -10.53 -34.07 0.64
CA ARG A 8 -9.47 -33.47 1.45
C ARG A 8 -9.68 -31.94 1.47
N PRO A 9 -9.48 -31.25 2.59
CA PRO A 9 -9.47 -29.79 2.61
C PRO A 9 -8.48 -29.32 1.55
N ALA A 10 -8.95 -28.50 0.61
CA ALA A 10 -8.21 -28.13 -0.58
C ALA A 10 -6.86 -27.52 -0.19
N ASP A 11 -5.77 -28.01 -0.79
CA ASP A 11 -4.40 -27.54 -0.54
C ASP A 11 -4.26 -26.00 -0.66
N GLY A 12 -5.17 -25.35 -1.39
CA GLY A 12 -5.30 -23.89 -1.49
C GLY A 12 -5.74 -23.15 -0.22
N GLU A 13 -6.41 -23.80 0.74
CA GLU A 13 -6.80 -23.18 2.02
C GLU A 13 -5.59 -23.03 2.95
N VAL A 14 -4.67 -23.99 2.93
CA VAL A 14 -3.43 -23.96 3.71
C VAL A 14 -2.44 -22.95 3.12
N VAL A 15 -2.32 -22.91 1.79
CA VAL A 15 -1.46 -21.92 1.08
C VAL A 15 -1.98 -20.49 1.25
N SER A 16 -3.30 -20.29 1.23
CA SER A 16 -3.89 -18.95 1.43
C SER A 16 -3.77 -18.45 2.87
N ARG A 17 -3.87 -19.33 3.88
CA ARG A 17 -3.59 -18.99 5.28
C ARG A 17 -2.10 -18.68 5.50
N ALA A 18 -1.19 -19.43 4.87
CA ALA A 18 0.26 -19.19 4.97
C ALA A 18 0.68 -17.86 4.31
N LEU A 19 0.13 -17.53 3.14
CA LEU A 19 0.38 -16.25 2.47
C LEU A 19 -0.24 -15.06 3.22
N GLY A 20 -1.44 -15.24 3.80
CA GLY A 20 -2.06 -14.23 4.67
C GLY A 20 -1.22 -13.94 5.91
N LEU A 21 -0.64 -14.97 6.54
CA LEU A 21 0.23 -14.84 7.71
C LEU A 21 1.60 -14.24 7.38
N ALA A 22 2.19 -14.56 6.23
CA ALA A 22 3.48 -13.99 5.79
C ALA A 22 3.37 -12.47 5.51
N VAL A 23 2.26 -12.03 4.92
CA VAL A 23 1.97 -10.62 4.62
C VAL A 23 1.64 -9.82 5.91
N LEU A 24 0.93 -10.44 6.85
CA LEU A 24 0.71 -9.90 8.19
C LEU A 24 2.02 -9.79 9.01
N GLY A 25 2.91 -10.77 8.89
CA GLY A 25 4.21 -10.78 9.57
C GLY A 25 5.16 -9.67 9.09
N ALA A 26 5.24 -9.42 7.78
CA ALA A 26 6.05 -8.32 7.23
C ALA A 26 5.52 -6.93 7.62
N SER A 27 4.20 -6.79 7.72
CA SER A 27 3.51 -5.55 8.10
C SER A 27 3.61 -5.27 9.60
N ALA A 28 3.50 -6.31 10.43
CA ALA A 28 3.71 -6.24 11.87
C ALA A 28 5.17 -5.88 12.22
N LEU A 29 6.14 -6.37 11.46
CA LEU A 29 7.56 -6.05 11.65
C LEU A 29 7.88 -4.58 11.31
N ALA A 30 7.35 -4.04 10.21
CA ALA A 30 7.54 -2.64 9.83
C ALA A 30 6.86 -1.65 10.80
N VAL A 31 5.69 -2.02 11.33
CA VAL A 31 4.95 -1.24 12.32
C VAL A 31 5.60 -1.33 13.72
N ALA A 32 6.07 -2.52 14.13
CA ALA A 32 6.75 -2.71 15.42
C ALA A 32 8.12 -2.00 15.48
N LEU A 33 8.85 -1.91 14.35
CA LEU A 33 10.15 -1.24 14.29
C LEU A 33 10.07 0.30 14.23
N THR A 34 8.90 0.88 13.94
CA THR A 34 8.73 2.34 13.79
C THR A 34 8.01 3.02 14.96
N ILE A 35 7.14 2.30 15.70
CA ILE A 35 6.39 2.85 16.84
C ILE A 35 7.30 3.20 18.04
N GLY A 36 8.48 2.60 18.11
CA GLY A 36 9.35 2.69 19.27
C GLY A 36 10.64 3.49 19.07
N ARG A 37 10.60 4.79 18.72
CA ARG A 37 11.53 5.80 19.31
C ARG A 37 11.42 7.22 18.73
N THR A 38 11.27 8.15 19.68
CA THR A 38 11.57 9.59 19.70
C THR A 38 10.53 10.57 19.13
N ARG A 39 10.30 11.60 19.96
CA ARG A 39 9.13 12.47 20.00
C ARG A 39 9.61 13.91 19.81
N SER A 40 9.09 14.59 18.81
CA SER A 40 9.03 16.06 18.79
C SER A 40 7.92 16.51 17.86
N SER A 41 6.88 17.10 18.43
CA SER A 41 5.84 17.80 17.68
C SER A 41 6.27 19.24 17.46
N THR A 42 7.11 19.48 16.46
CA THR A 42 7.26 20.86 15.96
C THR A 42 6.10 21.19 15.02
N THR A 43 5.55 22.40 15.14
CA THR A 43 4.51 22.95 14.25
C THR A 43 5.12 23.70 13.08
N ALA A 44 6.46 23.85 13.04
CA ALA A 44 7.14 24.49 11.94
C ALA A 44 7.05 23.66 10.64
N ALA A 45 6.98 24.38 9.52
CA ALA A 45 7.03 23.77 8.19
C ALA A 45 8.30 22.93 8.04
N PRO A 46 8.21 21.73 7.43
CA PRO A 46 9.35 20.85 7.29
C PRO A 46 10.36 21.40 6.26
N PRO A 47 11.65 21.04 6.38
CA PRO A 47 12.64 21.36 5.34
C PRO A 47 12.26 20.71 4.00
N ARG A 48 12.72 21.30 2.89
CA ARG A 48 12.32 20.94 1.50
C ARG A 48 12.34 19.43 1.20
N PRO A 49 13.37 18.64 1.58
CA PRO A 49 13.38 17.21 1.26
C PRO A 49 12.26 16.43 1.97
N ILE A 50 11.95 16.77 3.22
CA ILE A 50 10.86 16.15 3.97
C ILE A 50 9.51 16.62 3.40
N ALA A 51 9.39 17.89 3.04
CA ALA A 51 8.19 18.41 2.37
C ALA A 51 7.93 17.70 1.03
N ALA A 52 8.97 17.44 0.24
CA ALA A 52 8.88 16.72 -1.02
C ALA A 52 8.44 15.26 -0.81
N LEU A 53 9.02 14.56 0.18
CA LEU A 53 8.62 13.18 0.50
C LEU A 53 7.16 13.09 0.96
N ARG A 54 6.71 14.05 1.80
CA ARG A 54 5.29 14.15 2.17
C ARG A 54 4.39 14.50 0.98
N GLY A 55 4.87 15.36 0.08
CA GLY A 55 4.15 15.70 -1.15
C GLY A 55 3.95 14.48 -2.03
N ALA A 56 5.01 13.68 -2.21
CA ALA A 56 4.94 12.40 -2.92
C ALA A 56 3.95 11.45 -2.25
N ALA A 57 4.03 11.25 -0.93
CA ALA A 57 3.09 10.41 -0.19
C ALA A 57 1.62 10.90 -0.33
N ALA A 58 1.39 12.21 -0.31
CA ALA A 58 0.06 12.79 -0.49
C ALA A 58 -0.49 12.56 -1.91
N LEU A 59 0.34 12.75 -2.94
CA LEU A 59 -0.05 12.50 -4.33
C LEU A 59 -0.35 11.03 -4.58
N LEU A 60 0.48 10.14 -4.05
CA LEU A 60 0.28 8.69 -4.12
C LEU A 60 -1.00 8.29 -3.37
N GLY A 61 -1.24 8.86 -2.19
CA GLY A 61 -2.48 8.68 -1.44
C GLY A 61 -3.73 9.18 -2.20
N LEU A 62 -3.65 10.32 -2.88
CA LEU A 62 -4.73 10.83 -3.74
C LEU A 62 -5.00 9.89 -4.92
N SER A 63 -3.95 9.39 -5.57
CA SER A 63 -4.08 8.44 -6.68
C SER A 63 -4.76 7.15 -6.22
N VAL A 64 -4.33 6.58 -5.09
CA VAL A 64 -4.95 5.40 -4.48
C VAL A 64 -6.40 5.65 -4.09
N PHE A 65 -6.70 6.81 -3.51
CA PHE A 65 -8.07 7.19 -3.17
C PHE A 65 -8.97 7.18 -4.41
N ALA A 66 -8.53 7.84 -5.48
CA ALA A 66 -9.30 7.93 -6.71
C ALA A 66 -9.50 6.55 -7.35
N ASP A 67 -8.43 5.78 -7.51
CA ASP A 67 -8.47 4.45 -8.11
C ASP A 67 -9.34 3.48 -7.30
N SER A 68 -9.10 3.40 -5.98
CA SER A 68 -9.88 2.55 -5.09
C SER A 68 -11.35 2.95 -5.07
N ALA A 69 -11.67 4.26 -5.04
CA ALA A 69 -13.06 4.71 -5.05
C ALA A 69 -13.77 4.30 -6.34
N MET A 70 -13.13 4.49 -7.50
CA MET A 70 -13.70 4.12 -8.80
C MET A 70 -13.87 2.61 -8.95
N GLU A 71 -12.82 1.82 -8.70
CA GLU A 71 -12.88 0.36 -8.87
C GLU A 71 -13.79 -0.30 -7.83
N HIS A 72 -13.85 0.23 -6.61
CA HIS A 72 -14.76 -0.32 -5.59
C HIS A 72 -16.21 0.08 -5.83
N TRP A 73 -16.44 1.26 -6.40
CA TRP A 73 -17.76 1.66 -6.89
C TRP A 73 -18.23 0.76 -8.04
N ARG A 74 -17.35 0.47 -9.02
CA ARG A 74 -17.62 -0.52 -10.08
C ARG A 74 -17.91 -1.92 -9.53
N GLY A 75 -17.23 -2.29 -8.43
CA GLY A 75 -17.48 -3.53 -7.69
C GLY A 75 -18.76 -3.53 -6.83
N GLY A 76 -19.43 -2.38 -6.72
CA GLY A 76 -20.66 -2.17 -5.97
C GLY A 76 -20.48 -2.17 -4.44
N PHE A 77 -19.25 -2.00 -3.93
CA PHE A 77 -18.94 -2.07 -2.49
C PHE A 77 -19.55 -3.29 -1.76
N ARG A 78 -19.68 -4.43 -2.46
CA ARG A 78 -20.34 -5.64 -1.92
C ARG A 78 -19.65 -6.22 -0.68
N ASN A 79 -18.37 -5.91 -0.49
CA ASN A 79 -17.63 -6.22 0.74
C ASN A 79 -17.40 -4.91 1.51
N PRO A 80 -17.83 -4.80 2.78
CA PRO A 80 -17.59 -3.59 3.58
C PRO A 80 -16.10 -3.25 3.75
N GLY A 81 -15.19 -4.23 3.64
CA GLY A 81 -13.75 -4.00 3.63
C GLY A 81 -13.27 -3.08 2.48
N MET A 82 -14.06 -2.93 1.42
CA MET A 82 -13.76 -2.05 0.29
C MET A 82 -13.76 -0.56 0.66
N PHE A 83 -14.42 -0.16 1.76
CA PHE A 83 -14.36 1.22 2.26
C PHE A 83 -13.04 1.56 2.95
N ALA A 84 -12.34 0.56 3.50
CA ALA A 84 -11.09 0.77 4.24
C ALA A 84 -9.99 1.46 3.42
N PRO A 85 -9.62 1.01 2.20
CA PRO A 85 -8.58 1.68 1.40
C PRO A 85 -8.98 3.10 0.98
N VAL A 86 -10.27 3.37 0.73
CA VAL A 86 -10.78 4.71 0.41
C VAL A 86 -10.62 5.65 1.61
N GLY A 87 -11.06 5.23 2.80
CA GLY A 87 -10.97 6.03 4.01
C GLY A 87 -9.52 6.30 4.42
N ILE A 88 -8.67 5.27 4.44
CA ILE A 88 -7.29 5.43 4.92
C ILE A 88 -6.42 6.24 3.96
N SER A 89 -6.62 6.13 2.65
CA SER A 89 -5.88 6.92 1.65
C SER A 89 -6.24 8.41 1.73
N ALA A 90 -7.51 8.75 1.95
CA ALA A 90 -7.95 10.13 2.20
C ALA A 90 -7.32 10.71 3.48
N LEU A 91 -7.30 9.93 4.57
CA LEU A 91 -6.67 10.33 5.83
C LEU A 91 -5.16 10.52 5.67
N LEU A 92 -4.49 9.63 4.94
CA LEU A 92 -3.05 9.70 4.64
C LEU A 92 -2.71 10.95 3.83
N MET A 93 -3.50 11.24 2.79
CA MET A 93 -3.36 12.46 1.99
C MET A 93 -3.49 13.70 2.88
N GLY A 94 -4.54 13.75 3.71
CA GLY A 94 -4.78 14.87 4.62
C GLY A 94 -3.67 15.06 5.65
N ALA A 95 -3.15 13.97 6.22
CA ALA A 95 -2.05 14.01 7.20
C ALA A 95 -0.78 14.62 6.58
N ASN A 96 -0.43 14.21 5.35
CA ASN A 96 0.75 14.72 4.66
C ASN A 96 0.60 16.19 4.23
N LEU A 97 -0.54 16.56 3.64
CA LEU A 97 -0.82 17.96 3.26
C LEU A 97 -0.86 18.89 4.48
N GLY A 98 -1.44 18.44 5.59
CA GLY A 98 -1.46 19.17 6.85
C GLY A 98 -0.04 19.42 7.37
N ALA A 99 0.80 18.39 7.37
CA ALA A 99 2.20 18.48 7.80
C ALA A 99 3.04 19.42 6.94
N ILE A 100 2.86 19.44 5.60
CA ILE A 100 3.54 20.38 4.70
C ILE A 100 3.21 21.83 5.06
N ARG A 101 1.97 22.11 5.46
CA ARG A 101 1.47 23.45 5.82
C ARG A 101 1.79 23.85 7.27
N GLY A 102 2.58 23.07 8.01
CA GLY A 102 2.81 23.29 9.45
C GLY A 102 1.58 23.00 10.34
N ARG A 103 0.50 22.46 9.77
CA ARG A 103 -0.75 22.08 10.45
C ARG A 103 -0.78 20.57 10.73
N GLY A 104 0.37 20.02 11.13
CA GLY A 104 0.54 18.59 11.34
C GLY A 104 -0.38 18.05 12.44
N ARG A 105 -0.92 16.84 12.24
CA ARG A 105 -1.59 16.09 13.32
C ARG A 105 -0.56 15.77 14.42
N LYS A 106 -1.04 15.37 15.61
CA LYS A 106 -0.18 14.78 16.64
C LYS A 106 0.62 13.63 16.01
N ALA A 107 1.92 13.55 16.28
CA ALA A 107 2.83 12.57 15.65
C ALA A 107 2.25 11.14 15.66
N ARG A 108 1.78 10.66 16.82
CA ARG A 108 1.13 9.35 16.97
C ARG A 108 -0.05 9.12 16.03
N ALA A 109 -0.82 10.16 15.76
CA ALA A 109 -1.98 10.08 14.90
C ALA A 109 -1.60 10.06 13.41
N ALA A 110 -0.48 10.70 13.04
CA ALA A 110 0.08 10.59 11.69
C ALA A 110 0.73 9.21 11.50
N ASP A 111 1.57 8.76 12.43
CA ASP A 111 2.21 7.45 12.42
C ASP A 111 1.16 6.33 12.34
N GLY A 112 0.08 6.44 13.13
CA GLY A 112 -1.02 5.48 13.12
C GLY A 112 -1.75 5.42 11.77
N ILE A 113 -1.94 6.55 11.08
CA ILE A 113 -2.51 6.56 9.72
C ILE A 113 -1.56 5.88 8.75
N HIS A 114 -0.27 6.26 8.76
CA HIS A 114 0.69 5.72 7.82
C HIS A 114 0.91 4.22 8.03
N GLY A 115 1.03 3.77 9.28
CA GLY A 115 1.11 2.35 9.63
C GLY A 115 -0.15 1.57 9.25
N ALA A 116 -1.33 2.14 9.47
CA ALA A 116 -2.58 1.53 9.01
C ALA A 116 -2.66 1.42 7.48
N ALA A 117 -2.17 2.42 6.73
CA ALA A 117 -2.07 2.34 5.28
C ALA A 117 -1.14 1.21 4.82
N VAL A 118 0.03 1.04 5.46
CA VAL A 118 0.92 -0.09 5.19
C VAL A 118 0.21 -1.42 5.43
N ALA A 119 -0.43 -1.59 6.59
CA ALA A 119 -1.12 -2.82 6.95
C ALA A 119 -2.30 -3.14 6.02
N LEU A 120 -3.14 -2.14 5.70
CA LEU A 120 -4.27 -2.31 4.79
C LEU A 120 -3.83 -2.56 3.35
N GLY A 121 -2.78 -1.90 2.89
CA GLY A 121 -2.20 -2.15 1.58
C GLY A 121 -1.69 -3.59 1.46
N ALA A 122 -0.90 -4.04 2.44
CA ALA A 122 -0.42 -5.42 2.49
C ALA A 122 -1.58 -6.44 2.53
N ALA A 123 -2.56 -6.25 3.42
CA ALA A 123 -3.75 -7.11 3.48
C ALA A 123 -4.53 -7.11 2.16
N GLY A 124 -4.62 -5.94 1.50
CA GLY A 124 -5.24 -5.78 0.18
C GLY A 124 -4.52 -6.59 -0.90
N VAL A 125 -3.18 -6.60 -0.92
CA VAL A 125 -2.39 -7.44 -1.85
C VAL A 125 -2.74 -8.90 -1.67
N GLY A 126 -2.77 -9.39 -0.41
CA GLY A 126 -3.15 -10.77 -0.11
C GLY A 126 -4.57 -11.09 -0.56
N PHE A 127 -5.52 -10.20 -0.27
CA PHE A 127 -6.91 -10.37 -0.69
C PHE A 127 -7.07 -10.38 -2.21
N HIS A 128 -6.36 -9.51 -2.93
CA HIS A 128 -6.43 -9.43 -4.39
C HIS A 128 -5.76 -10.64 -5.05
N ALA A 129 -4.60 -11.07 -4.55
CA ALA A 129 -3.92 -12.28 -4.99
C ALA A 129 -4.80 -13.52 -4.80
N TRP A 130 -5.42 -13.69 -3.63
CA TRP A 130 -6.37 -14.79 -3.39
C TRP A 130 -7.55 -14.75 -4.37
N ASN A 131 -8.09 -13.56 -4.65
CA ASN A 131 -9.17 -13.38 -5.62
C ASN A 131 -8.77 -13.74 -7.05
N ILE A 132 -7.53 -13.51 -7.44
CA ILE A 132 -6.97 -13.92 -8.75
C ILE A 132 -6.84 -15.44 -8.79
N LEU A 133 -6.19 -16.02 -7.77
CA LEU A 133 -5.82 -17.45 -7.76
C LEU A 133 -7.04 -18.39 -7.67
N ARG A 134 -8.14 -17.95 -7.05
CA ARG A 134 -9.36 -18.78 -6.93
C ARG A 134 -10.23 -18.79 -8.19
N ARG A 135 -9.96 -17.92 -9.18
CA ARG A 135 -10.70 -17.90 -10.44
C ARG A 135 -10.26 -19.09 -11.31
N PRO A 136 -11.14 -19.63 -12.17
CA PRO A 136 -10.73 -20.60 -13.18
C PRO A 136 -9.51 -20.09 -13.97
N GLY A 137 -8.51 -20.95 -14.17
CA GLY A 137 -7.24 -20.58 -14.78
C GLY A 137 -6.22 -19.90 -13.85
N ALA A 138 -6.54 -19.70 -12.56
CA ALA A 138 -5.64 -19.22 -11.51
C ALA A 138 -4.71 -18.09 -11.99
N PHE A 139 -3.40 -18.33 -12.03
CA PHE A 139 -2.42 -17.41 -12.60
C PHE A 139 -2.39 -17.52 -14.13
N SER A 140 -3.34 -16.86 -14.78
CA SER A 140 -3.41 -16.70 -16.23
C SER A 140 -3.37 -15.23 -16.60
N TRP A 141 -2.96 -14.93 -17.84
CA TRP A 141 -3.02 -13.57 -18.39
C TRP A 141 -4.41 -12.97 -18.23
N GLN A 142 -5.47 -13.73 -18.52
CA GLN A 142 -6.86 -13.29 -18.36
C GLN A 142 -7.15 -12.82 -16.93
N ASN A 143 -6.74 -13.59 -15.91
CA ASN A 143 -6.99 -13.21 -14.52
C ASN A 143 -6.08 -12.07 -14.07
N LEU A 144 -4.85 -11.98 -14.56
CA LEU A 144 -3.96 -10.86 -14.26
C LEU A 144 -4.50 -9.54 -14.80
N PHE A 145 -5.05 -9.53 -16.03
CA PHE A 145 -5.57 -8.32 -16.67
C PHE A 145 -6.98 -7.93 -16.18
N TYR A 146 -7.88 -8.89 -15.96
CA TYR A 146 -9.31 -8.61 -15.78
C TYR A 146 -9.87 -8.90 -14.37
N ALA A 147 -9.04 -9.38 -13.44
CA ALA A 147 -9.47 -9.53 -12.05
C ALA A 147 -9.18 -8.26 -11.22
N ALA A 148 -9.09 -8.41 -9.90
CA ALA A 148 -8.87 -7.31 -8.98
C ALA A 148 -7.44 -6.73 -9.17
N PRO A 149 -7.29 -5.41 -9.34
CA PRO A 149 -5.99 -4.78 -9.61
C PRO A 149 -5.08 -4.86 -8.38
N VAL A 150 -3.91 -5.48 -8.51
CA VAL A 150 -2.94 -5.62 -7.40
C VAL A 150 -2.11 -4.36 -7.14
N GLY A 151 -2.04 -3.42 -8.09
CA GLY A 151 -1.21 -2.23 -7.90
C GLY A 151 -1.77 -1.24 -6.90
N ALA A 152 -3.09 -1.00 -6.87
CA ALA A 152 -3.73 -0.14 -5.87
C ALA A 152 -3.36 -0.45 -4.41
N PRO A 153 -3.44 -1.71 -3.92
CA PRO A 153 -3.02 -2.03 -2.57
C PRO A 153 -1.49 -1.94 -2.34
N VAL A 154 -0.66 -2.18 -3.36
CA VAL A 154 0.79 -1.94 -3.28
C VAL A 154 1.08 -0.44 -3.15
N ALA A 155 0.44 0.39 -3.97
CA ALA A 155 0.54 1.84 -3.93
C ALA A 155 0.10 2.39 -2.57
N LEU A 156 -0.96 1.84 -1.96
CA LEU A 156 -1.37 2.21 -0.61
C LEU A 156 -0.27 1.95 0.43
N ALA A 157 0.36 0.77 0.37
CA ALA A 157 1.45 0.44 1.27
C ALA A 157 2.68 1.34 1.06
N LEU A 158 3.02 1.64 -0.21
CA LEU A 158 4.08 2.59 -0.56
C LEU A 158 3.81 3.98 -0.01
N ALA A 159 2.59 4.51 -0.16
CA ALA A 159 2.21 5.81 0.38
C ALA A 159 2.39 5.86 1.91
N GLY A 160 1.99 4.80 2.61
CA GLY A 160 2.21 4.65 4.06
C GLY A 160 3.69 4.63 4.44
N MET A 161 4.50 3.84 3.75
CA MET A 161 5.95 3.76 4.00
C MET A 161 6.67 5.10 3.75
N LEU A 162 6.30 5.84 2.70
CA LEU A 162 6.85 7.18 2.45
C LEU A 162 6.46 8.18 3.54
N GLY A 163 5.22 8.12 4.03
CA GLY A 163 4.75 8.92 5.16
C GLY A 163 5.54 8.64 6.44
N LEU A 164 5.70 7.36 6.81
CA LEU A 164 6.54 6.95 7.94
C LEU A 164 8.00 7.38 7.77
N GLY A 165 8.55 7.25 6.55
CA GLY A 165 9.90 7.71 6.23
C GLY A 165 10.07 9.22 6.45
N ALA A 166 9.06 10.01 6.08
CA ALA A 166 9.07 11.46 6.31
C ALA A 166 8.89 11.86 7.78
N ASP A 167 8.15 11.07 8.56
CA ASP A 167 8.03 11.26 10.01
C ASP A 167 9.35 10.92 10.72
N HIS A 168 10.00 9.83 10.32
CA HIS A 168 11.21 9.33 10.98
C HIS A 168 12.47 10.16 10.65
N THR A 169 12.63 10.59 9.40
CA THR A 169 13.72 11.49 8.96
C THR A 169 13.65 12.88 9.57
N ARG A 170 12.48 13.29 10.08
CA ARG A 170 12.29 14.58 10.77
C ARG A 170 12.89 14.58 12.17
N VAL A 171 12.91 13.43 12.85
CA VAL A 171 13.26 13.33 14.27
C VAL A 171 14.74 12.97 14.46
N THR A 172 15.38 12.31 13.49
CA THR A 172 16.77 11.87 13.61
C THR A 172 17.68 12.57 12.61
N PRO A 173 18.83 13.13 13.05
CA PRO A 173 19.80 13.76 12.14
C PRO A 173 20.32 12.80 11.07
N ALA A 174 20.59 13.36 9.87
CA ALA A 174 21.16 12.63 8.75
C ALA A 174 22.52 12.01 9.14
N GLY A 175 22.64 10.68 9.03
CA GLY A 175 23.90 9.95 9.23
C GLY A 175 23.87 8.80 10.24
N ARG A 176 22.82 8.66 11.06
CA ARG A 176 22.71 7.53 12.03
C ARG A 176 21.50 6.63 11.83
N LEU A 177 20.63 6.95 10.89
CA LEU A 177 19.38 6.21 10.71
C LEU A 177 19.54 5.16 9.61
N THR A 178 19.50 3.90 10.02
CA THR A 178 19.52 2.74 9.13
C THR A 178 18.15 2.05 9.14
N LEU A 179 17.74 1.52 7.99
CA LEU A 179 16.60 0.63 7.84
C LEU A 179 17.12 -0.64 7.18
N ALA A 180 17.03 -1.78 7.87
CA ALA A 180 17.65 -3.05 7.44
C ALA A 180 19.13 -2.87 7.04
N ASP A 181 19.91 -2.23 7.93
CA ASP A 181 21.34 -1.93 7.77
C ASP A 181 21.71 -0.99 6.60
N LEU A 182 20.73 -0.50 5.84
CA LEU A 182 20.93 0.51 4.80
C LEU A 182 20.69 1.91 5.34
N PRO A 183 21.49 2.93 4.96
CA PRO A 183 21.17 4.32 5.26
C PRO A 183 19.75 4.65 4.79
N VAL A 184 18.95 5.32 5.64
CA VAL A 184 17.53 5.60 5.35
C VAL A 184 17.31 6.26 3.99
N GLY A 185 18.21 7.14 3.56
CA GLY A 185 18.13 7.77 2.23
C GLY A 185 18.25 6.75 1.10
N ARG A 186 19.13 5.75 1.23
CA ARG A 186 19.29 4.65 0.26
C ARG A 186 18.08 3.73 0.29
N ALA A 187 17.57 3.39 1.48
CA ALA A 187 16.37 2.56 1.61
C ALA A 187 15.15 3.24 0.97
N LEU A 188 14.95 4.55 1.22
CA LEU A 188 13.87 5.33 0.60
C LEU A 188 14.06 5.47 -0.92
N ALA A 189 15.30 5.67 -1.40
CA ALA A 189 15.57 5.71 -2.83
C ALA A 189 15.25 4.37 -3.51
N ALA A 190 15.64 3.24 -2.89
CA ALA A 190 15.30 1.91 -3.39
C ALA A 190 13.79 1.67 -3.38
N LEU A 191 13.09 2.10 -2.33
CA LEU A 191 11.63 2.02 -2.25
C LEU A 191 10.94 2.81 -3.37
N VAL A 192 11.39 4.05 -3.61
CA VAL A 192 10.87 4.89 -4.69
C VAL A 192 11.17 4.27 -6.05
N ALA A 193 12.37 3.75 -6.27
CA ALA A 193 12.74 3.08 -7.52
C ALA A 193 11.87 1.84 -7.78
N ALA A 194 11.65 1.01 -6.75
CA ALA A 194 10.75 -0.14 -6.83
C ALA A 194 9.30 0.28 -7.09
N GLY A 195 8.84 1.36 -6.45
CA GLY A 195 7.52 1.94 -6.69
C GLY A 195 7.35 2.41 -8.14
N LEU A 196 8.32 3.13 -8.69
CA LEU A 196 8.31 3.59 -10.08
C LEU A 196 8.34 2.44 -11.09
N ALA A 197 9.14 1.40 -10.82
CA ALA A 197 9.14 0.20 -11.65
C ALA A 197 7.77 -0.51 -11.61
N GLY A 198 7.16 -0.61 -10.42
CA GLY A 198 5.83 -1.19 -10.24
C GLY A 198 4.74 -0.41 -10.95
N THR A 199 4.70 0.92 -10.82
CA THR A 199 3.71 1.75 -11.52
C THR A 199 3.91 1.72 -13.03
N THR A 200 5.15 1.68 -13.51
CA THR A 200 5.44 1.51 -14.95
C THR A 200 4.91 0.17 -15.46
N ALA A 201 5.09 -0.91 -14.71
CA ALA A 201 4.57 -2.22 -15.05
C ALA A 201 3.02 -2.24 -15.05
N GLU A 202 2.38 -1.60 -14.07
CA GLU A 202 0.91 -1.49 -14.01
C GLU A 202 0.35 -0.66 -15.16
N VAL A 203 0.96 0.47 -15.49
CA VAL A 203 0.59 1.29 -16.66
C VAL A 203 0.72 0.45 -17.93
N GLY A 204 1.81 -0.31 -18.10
CA GLY A 204 1.98 -1.22 -19.23
C GLY A 204 0.88 -2.30 -19.28
N LEU A 205 0.52 -2.87 -18.13
CA LEU A 205 -0.56 -3.85 -18.00
C LEU A 205 -1.92 -3.27 -18.42
N LEU A 206 -2.24 -2.06 -17.96
CA LEU A 206 -3.50 -1.38 -18.26
C LEU A 206 -3.60 -0.97 -19.73
N HIS A 207 -2.51 -0.50 -20.34
CA HIS A 207 -2.49 -0.18 -21.77
C HIS A 207 -2.68 -1.43 -22.63
N PHE A 208 -2.06 -2.55 -22.25
CA PHE A 208 -2.29 -3.83 -22.92
C PHE A 208 -3.74 -4.31 -22.76
N ARG A 209 -4.34 -4.16 -21.57
CA ARG A 209 -5.75 -4.49 -21.31
C ARG A 209 -6.74 -3.67 -22.15
N GLY A 210 -6.44 -2.38 -22.37
CA GLY A 210 -7.25 -1.47 -23.19
C GLY A 210 -7.08 -1.68 -24.71
N ASN A 211 -6.04 -2.42 -25.13
CA ASN A 211 -5.69 -2.77 -26.51
C ASN A 211 -5.74 -1.60 -27.52
N PHE A 212 -5.56 -0.35 -27.08
CA PHE A 212 -5.73 0.87 -27.88
C PHE A 212 -7.08 0.99 -28.64
N GLN A 213 -8.07 0.16 -28.31
CA GLN A 213 -9.33 0.12 -29.07
C GLN A 213 -10.34 1.16 -28.60
N ASN A 214 -10.09 1.77 -27.43
CA ASN A 214 -10.86 2.91 -26.97
C ASN A 214 -10.13 4.20 -27.34
N ARG A 215 -10.67 4.96 -28.30
CA ARG A 215 -10.05 6.18 -28.86
C ARG A 215 -9.89 7.34 -27.85
N TYR A 216 -10.37 7.16 -26.63
CA TYR A 216 -10.37 8.17 -25.57
C TYR A 216 -9.48 7.79 -24.36
N MET A 217 -8.69 6.71 -24.47
CA MET A 217 -7.52 6.46 -23.63
C MET A 217 -6.27 6.86 -24.40
#